data_AF-A0A383A310-F1
#
_entry.id   AF-A0A383A310-F1
#
_cell.length_a   1.000
_cell.length_b   1.000
_cell.length_c   1.000
_cell.angle_alpha   90.00
_cell.angle_beta   90.00
_cell.angle_gamma   90.00
#
_symmetry.space_group_name_H-M   'P 1'
#
loop_
_entity.id
_entity.type
_entity.pdbx_description
1 polymer ?
#
loop_
_entity_poly.entity_id
_entity_poly.type
_entity_poly.pdbx_seq_one_letter_code
_entity_poly.pdbx_strand_id
1 'polypeptide(L)'
;MLKDLLSDIISMDDVLLIVKSNGATSEMRSNSLSIKQKDQWITIGDNDGPCHMHVNHDMIKNAEFIVEEKPERTSFSVRFFDGNNERVLACFFTKMYDENKNL
;
A
#
# COMPACT_ATOMS: atom_id res chain seq x y z
N MET A 1 -2.71 -10.62 -11.22
CA MET A 1 -3.08 -10.83 -9.80
C MET A 1 -2.51 -9.75 -8.88
N LEU A 2 -1.20 -9.66 -8.62
CA LEU A 2 -0.68 -8.63 -7.70
C LEU A 2 -0.98 -7.20 -8.17
N LYS A 3 -0.75 -6.89 -9.45
CA LYS A 3 -1.10 -5.59 -10.04
C LYS A 3 -2.58 -5.25 -9.85
N ASP A 4 -3.46 -6.22 -10.08
CA ASP A 4 -4.91 -6.00 -10.00
C ASP A 4 -5.32 -5.72 -8.54
N LEU A 5 -4.81 -6.49 -7.58
CA LEU A 5 -5.04 -6.21 -6.15
C LEU A 5 -4.51 -4.83 -5.73
N LEU A 6 -3.31 -4.44 -6.18
CA LEU A 6 -2.77 -3.11 -5.91
C LEU A 6 -3.63 -2.04 -6.58
N SER A 7 -4.11 -2.27 -7.80
CA SER A 7 -5.01 -1.37 -8.53
C SER A 7 -6.30 -1.14 -7.75
N ASP A 8 -6.91 -2.21 -7.24
CA ASP A 8 -8.13 -2.12 -6.44
C ASP A 8 -7.88 -1.32 -5.15
N ILE A 9 -6.77 -1.59 -4.46
CA ILE A 9 -6.40 -0.87 -3.23
C ILE A 9 -6.17 0.62 -3.49
N ILE A 10 -5.39 0.99 -4.51
CA ILE A 10 -5.08 2.42 -4.76
C ILE A 10 -6.24 3.20 -5.40
N SER A 11 -7.28 2.50 -5.87
CA SER A 11 -8.51 3.13 -6.35
C SER A 11 -9.38 3.65 -5.19
N MET A 12 -9.12 3.21 -3.96
CA MET A 12 -9.80 3.69 -2.76
C MET A 12 -9.20 5.02 -2.27
N ASP A 13 -10.07 5.87 -1.75
CA ASP A 13 -9.65 7.12 -1.10
C ASP A 13 -8.88 6.84 0.20
N ASP A 14 -8.03 7.80 0.59
CA ASP A 14 -7.35 7.83 1.88
C ASP A 14 -6.48 6.59 2.20
N VAL A 15 -5.94 5.96 1.17
CA VAL A 15 -4.92 4.90 1.33
C VAL A 15 -3.52 5.51 1.40
N LEU A 16 -2.76 5.11 2.42
CA LEU A 16 -1.36 5.47 2.63
C LEU A 16 -0.46 4.26 2.35
N LEU A 17 0.33 4.33 1.28
CA LEU A 17 1.36 3.35 0.96
C LEU A 17 2.63 3.67 1.74
N ILE A 18 3.23 2.67 2.38
CA ILE A 18 4.42 2.81 3.21
C ILE A 18 5.46 1.78 2.81
N VAL A 19 6.63 2.28 2.41
CA VAL A 19 7.86 1.49 2.23
C VAL A 19 8.88 1.92 3.28
N LYS A 20 9.61 0.94 3.81
CA LYS A 20 10.66 1.18 4.80
C LYS A 20 12.00 0.71 4.26
N SER A 21 13.03 1.51 4.48
CA SER A 21 14.42 1.10 4.41
C SER A 21 15.00 1.08 5.83
N ASN A 22 16.25 0.64 5.97
CA ASN A 22 16.92 0.55 7.27
C ASN A 22 17.08 1.90 7.99
N GLY A 23 16.98 3.03 7.28
CA GLY A 23 17.17 4.36 7.87
C GLY A 23 16.07 5.38 7.58
N ALA A 24 15.09 5.04 6.74
CA ALA A 24 14.04 5.96 6.33
C ALA A 24 12.71 5.24 6.08
N THR A 25 11.63 5.97 6.25
CA THR A 25 10.29 5.56 5.85
C THR A 25 9.78 6.54 4.81
N SER A 26 9.24 6.03 3.71
CA SER A 26 8.55 6.84 2.71
C SER A 26 7.07 6.50 2.75
N GLU A 27 6.24 7.54 2.81
CA GLU A 27 4.79 7.43 2.86
C GLU A 27 4.19 8.18 1.66
N MET A 28 3.30 7.53 0.93
CA MET A 28 2.70 8.05 -0.30
C MET A 28 1.18 7.88 -0.23
N ARG A 29 0.42 8.96 -0.40
CA ARG A 29 -1.04 8.89 -0.49
C ARG A 29 -1.45 8.42 -1.89
N SER A 30 -2.36 7.44 -1.93
CA SER A 30 -2.71 6.74 -3.16
C SER A 30 -3.70 7.49 -4.03
N ASN A 31 -4.59 8.31 -3.45
CA ASN A 31 -5.66 9.13 -4.07
C ASN A 31 -5.79 9.02 -5.61
N SER A 32 -6.16 7.83 -6.11
CA SER A 32 -6.31 7.53 -7.55
C SER A 32 -5.05 7.67 -8.42
N LEU A 33 -3.87 7.29 -7.93
CA LEU A 33 -2.64 7.22 -8.71
C LEU A 33 -2.78 6.21 -9.86
N SER A 34 -2.13 6.49 -10.98
CA SER A 34 -2.06 5.58 -12.12
C SER A 34 -1.33 4.28 -11.76
N ILE A 35 -1.63 3.18 -12.44
CA ILE A 35 -0.88 1.93 -12.28
C ILE A 35 -0.61 1.26 -13.62
N LYS A 36 0.66 0.94 -13.83
CA LYS A 36 1.16 0.23 -15.02
C LYS A 36 2.11 -0.87 -14.61
N GLN A 37 2.25 -1.89 -15.45
CA GLN A 37 3.24 -2.95 -15.23
C GLN A 37 4.06 -3.14 -16.50
N LYS A 38 5.36 -3.25 -16.32
CA LYS A 38 6.31 -3.64 -17.37
C LYS A 38 7.28 -4.65 -16.76
N ASP A 39 7.35 -5.84 -17.36
CA ASP A 39 8.15 -6.96 -16.86
C ASP A 39 7.83 -7.21 -15.37
N GLN A 40 8.87 -7.30 -14.54
CA GLN A 40 8.72 -7.53 -13.11
C GLN A 40 8.27 -6.29 -12.30
N TRP A 41 8.22 -5.11 -12.92
CA TRP A 41 8.00 -3.85 -12.22
C TRP A 41 6.58 -3.34 -12.39
N ILE A 42 5.86 -3.26 -11.27
CA ILE A 42 4.59 -2.54 -11.16
C ILE A 42 4.92 -1.10 -10.75
N THR A 43 4.50 -0.12 -11.53
CA THR A 43 4.68 1.30 -11.23
C THR A 43 3.34 1.88 -10.80
N ILE A 44 3.31 2.50 -9.62
CA ILE A 44 2.17 3.24 -9.06
C ILE A 44 2.53 4.72 -9.09
N GLY A 45 1.70 5.55 -9.73
CA GLY A 45 1.96 6.96 -9.99
C GLY A 45 2.72 7.21 -11.30
N ASP A 46 2.77 8.48 -11.68
CA ASP A 46 3.43 8.94 -12.90
C ASP A 46 4.86 9.40 -12.62
N ASN A 47 5.74 9.21 -13.61
CA ASN A 47 7.16 9.57 -13.48
C ASN A 47 7.36 11.07 -13.24
N ASP A 48 6.53 11.89 -13.88
CA ASP A 48 6.53 13.35 -13.76
C ASP A 48 5.56 13.85 -12.67
N GLY A 49 4.93 12.93 -11.95
CA GLY A 49 4.04 13.23 -10.82
C GLY A 49 4.83 13.59 -9.55
N PRO A 50 4.13 14.09 -8.50
CA PRO A 50 4.78 14.48 -7.26
C PRO A 50 5.42 13.31 -6.51
N CYS A 51 4.97 12.09 -6.79
CA CYS A 51 5.51 10.85 -6.24
C CYS A 51 5.11 9.65 -7.12
N HIS A 52 5.96 8.62 -7.14
CA HIS A 52 5.64 7.31 -7.68
C HIS A 52 6.41 6.23 -6.93
N MET A 53 5.99 4.98 -7.11
CA MET A 53 6.60 3.80 -6.52
C MET A 53 6.80 2.71 -7.57
N HIS A 54 7.91 1.99 -7.48
CA HIS A 54 8.14 0.76 -8.23
C HIS A 54 8.11 -0.43 -7.27
N VAL A 55 7.21 -1.38 -7.53
CA VAL A 55 7.05 -2.62 -6.78
C VAL A 55 7.53 -3.78 -7.67
N ASN A 56 8.49 -4.55 -7.18
CA ASN A 56 8.93 -5.76 -7.87
C ASN A 56 7.96 -6.91 -7.57
N HIS A 57 7.18 -7.36 -8.55
CA HIS A 57 6.19 -8.42 -8.34
C HIS A 57 6.81 -9.77 -7.97
N ASP A 58 8.05 -10.04 -8.40
CA ASP A 58 8.71 -11.32 -8.14
C ASP A 58 9.14 -11.44 -6.68
N MET A 59 9.35 -10.31 -6.00
CA MET A 59 9.73 -10.29 -4.59
C MET A 59 8.57 -10.57 -3.66
N ILE A 60 7.35 -10.18 -4.02
CA ILE A 60 6.17 -10.36 -3.18
C ILE A 60 5.69 -11.81 -3.25
N LYS A 61 5.67 -12.50 -2.10
CA LYS A 61 5.24 -13.91 -1.99
C LYS A 61 3.91 -14.09 -1.30
N ASN A 62 3.54 -13.16 -0.43
CA ASN A 62 2.26 -13.18 0.24
C ASN A 62 1.71 -11.77 0.45
N ALA A 63 0.39 -11.70 0.65
CA ALA A 63 -0.33 -10.49 1.03
C ALA A 63 -1.29 -10.86 2.18
N GLU A 64 -1.28 -10.05 3.23
CA GLU A 64 -2.12 -10.27 4.42
C GLU A 64 -3.04 -9.09 4.66
N PHE A 65 -4.31 -9.38 4.90
CA PHE A 65 -5.32 -8.42 5.35
C PHE A 65 -5.29 -8.40 6.88
N ILE A 66 -4.93 -7.26 7.44
CA ILE A 66 -4.65 -7.12 8.87
C ILE A 66 -5.59 -6.10 9.48
N VAL A 67 -6.22 -6.52 10.59
CA VAL A 67 -7.00 -5.69 11.49
C VAL A 67 -6.25 -5.61 12.82
N GLU A 68 -5.95 -4.39 13.27
CA GLU A 68 -5.26 -4.16 14.54
C GLU A 68 -6.09 -3.23 15.42
N GLU A 69 -6.52 -3.70 16.59
CA GLU A 69 -7.10 -2.84 17.62
C GLU A 69 -5.98 -1.99 18.26
N LYS A 70 -6.08 -0.67 18.12
CA LYS A 70 -5.20 0.29 18.80
C LYS A 70 -6.03 1.04 19.85
N PRO A 71 -5.39 1.59 20.90
CA PRO A 71 -6.11 2.27 21.98
C PRO A 71 -7.11 3.34 21.51
N GLU A 72 -6.83 4.01 20.39
CA GLU A 72 -7.64 5.14 19.90
C GLU A 72 -8.54 4.80 18.69
N ARG A 73 -8.27 3.68 18.00
CA ARG A 73 -8.94 3.27 16.76
C ARG A 73 -8.61 1.83 16.35
N THR A 74 -9.46 1.21 15.55
CA THR A 74 -9.11 -0.01 14.81
C THR A 74 -8.47 0.34 13.48
N SER A 75 -7.28 -0.20 13.22
CA SER A 75 -6.46 0.04 12.04
C SER A 75 -6.63 -1.09 11.03
N PHE A 76 -6.88 -0.75 9.77
CA PHE A 76 -6.95 -1.70 8.66
C PHE A 76 -5.76 -1.52 7.72
N SER A 77 -5.15 -2.62 7.30
CA SER A 77 -4.08 -2.57 6.30
C SER A 77 -3.98 -3.85 5.48
N VAL A 78 -3.48 -3.73 4.26
CA VAL A 78 -2.93 -4.85 3.50
C VAL A 78 -1.42 -4.76 3.54
N ARG A 79 -0.73 -5.84 3.92
CA ARG A 79 0.73 -5.89 3.99
C ARG A 79 1.26 -6.96 3.04
N PHE A 80 2.32 -6.63 2.31
CA PHE A 80 2.94 -7.49 1.31
C PHE A 80 4.33 -7.87 1.79
N PHE A 81 4.63 -9.17 1.73
CA PHE A 81 5.88 -9.72 2.28
C PHE A 81 6.63 -10.54 1.24
N ASP A 82 7.94 -10.63 1.44
CA ASP A 82 8.83 -11.41 0.60
C ASP A 82 8.96 -12.88 1.03
N GLY A 83 9.89 -13.61 0.41
CA GLY A 83 10.15 -15.02 0.71
C GLY A 83 10.74 -15.28 2.11
N ASN A 84 11.25 -14.25 2.78
CA ASN A 84 11.77 -14.31 4.15
C ASN A 84 10.74 -13.84 5.18
N ASN A 85 9.50 -13.58 4.75
CA ASN A 85 8.45 -12.97 5.55
C ASN A 85 8.80 -11.55 6.04
N GLU A 86 9.68 -10.85 5.32
CA GLU A 86 9.97 -9.45 5.56
C GLU A 86 8.97 -8.57 4.79
N ARG A 87 8.46 -7.54 5.45
CA ARG A 87 7.44 -6.67 4.87
C ARG A 87 8.07 -5.70 3.86
N VAL A 88 7.67 -5.83 2.60
CA VAL A 88 8.13 -5.00 1.48
C VAL A 88 7.27 -3.74 1.34
N LEU A 89 5.95 -3.87 1.45
CA LEU A 89 4.99 -2.78 1.28
C LEU A 89 3.84 -2.92 2.29
N ALA A 90 3.33 -1.80 2.80
CA ALA A 90 2.04 -1.76 3.47
C ALA A 90 1.14 -0.69 2.86
N CYS A 91 -0.14 -1.01 2.74
CA CYS A 91 -1.20 -0.09 2.36
C CYS A 91 -2.14 0.06 3.56
N PHE A 92 -2.18 1.24 4.17
CA PHE A 92 -3.06 1.56 5.30
C PHE A 92 -4.27 2.33 4.82
N PHE A 93 -5.47 1.91 5.23
CA PHE A 93 -6.69 2.66 4.98
C PHE A 93 -6.87 3.67 6.11
N THR A 94 -6.46 4.92 5.86
CA THR A 94 -6.25 5.92 6.93
C THR A 94 -7.50 6.65 7.35
N LYS A 95 -8.54 6.64 6.51
CA LYS A 95 -9.85 7.22 6.81
C LYS A 95 -10.96 6.27 6.34
N MET A 96 -11.10 5.18 7.08
CA MET A 96 -12.22 4.25 6.94
C MET A 96 -13.44 4.66 7.74
N TYR A 97 -13.33 5.74 8.51
CA TYR A 97 -14.36 6.15 9.45
C TYR A 97 -14.75 7.60 9.24
N ASP A 98 -16.04 7.87 9.45
CA ASP A 98 -16.54 9.23 9.53
C ASP A 98 -15.94 9.99 10.75
N GLU A 99 -16.27 11.28 10.87
CA GLU A 99 -15.83 12.10 12.01
C GLU A 99 -16.29 11.56 13.37
N ASN A 100 -17.28 10.67 13.39
CA ASN A 100 -17.84 10.02 14.57
C ASN A 100 -17.27 8.60 14.81
N LYS A 101 -16.26 8.18 14.03
CA LYS A 101 -15.63 6.85 14.08
C LYS A 101 -16.55 5.69 13.66
N ASN A 102 -17.63 5.94 12.92
CA ASN A 102 -18.41 4.88 12.28
C ASN A 102 -17.74 4.47 10.98
N LEU A 103 -17.77 3.16 10.68
CA LEU A 103 -17.41 2.62 9.37
C LEU A 103 -18.34 3.17 8.27
#